data_AF-A0A847X921-F1
#
_entry.id   AF-A0A847X921-F1
#
_cell.length_a   1.000
_cell.length_b   1.000
_cell.length_c   1.000
_cell.angle_alpha   90.00
_cell.angle_beta   90.00
_cell.angle_gamma   90.00
#
_symmetry.space_group_name_H-M   'P 1'
#
loop_
_entity.id
_entity.type
_entity.pdbx_description
1 polymer ?
#
loop_
_entity_poly.entity_id
_entity_poly.type
_entity_poly.pdbx_seq_one_letter_code
_entity_poly.pdbx_strand_id
1 'polypeptide(L)'
;MSRIPEETIEHIKEQADIVSIISEYIDLKKAGSNYLGLCPFHNEKTPSFTVSPSKEIFHCFGCGEGGDVISFLMKKEGLSYPETIRFLADKLGIYIENKDMDPDKYKRRKLLMEINNDARLFFYQNLLTNQIPKEYLKKRSIDKKCINHFFLGYADNSWDSLYNYMSQKGYKAEDLLELGLIQKSKKGTYYDTFRNRLIFPIIDIRKNVLAFGGRTLVDDRAKYINSKESQIYHKRKNVYGTNNFHNISKKGSAMLVEGYMDVISLYNRGIDTAIASLGTAITQEQGRLISRYTKDIYIVYDGD
;
A
#
# COMPACT_ATOMS: atom_id res chain seq x y z
N MET A 1 13.06 -7.37 20.89
CA MET A 1 13.24 -6.65 19.62
C MET A 1 14.74 -6.47 19.41
N SER A 2 15.31 -6.97 18.32
CA SER A 2 16.72 -6.73 18.01
C SER A 2 16.93 -5.22 17.81
N ARG A 3 17.90 -4.67 18.55
CA ARG A 3 18.27 -3.25 18.57
C ARG A 3 18.89 -2.92 17.21
N ILE A 4 18.33 -1.94 16.51
CA ILE A 4 18.91 -1.41 15.27
C ILE A 4 20.23 -0.72 15.68
N PRO A 5 21.36 -0.98 15.01
CA PRO A 5 22.62 -0.32 15.33
C PRO A 5 22.47 1.20 15.27
N GLU A 6 23.08 1.89 16.22
CA GLU A 6 22.93 3.35 16.39
C GLU A 6 23.50 4.11 15.17
N GLU A 7 24.63 3.65 14.65
CA GLU A 7 25.24 4.13 13.40
C GLU A 7 24.29 3.96 12.19
N THR A 8 23.55 2.85 12.11
CA THR A 8 22.55 2.66 11.05
C THR A 8 21.39 3.66 11.20
N ILE A 9 20.96 3.95 12.43
CA ILE A 9 19.92 4.94 12.70
C ILE A 9 20.39 6.33 12.26
N GLU A 10 21.61 6.71 12.62
CA GLU A 10 22.20 8.00 12.22
C GLU A 10 22.30 8.11 10.70
N HIS A 11 22.84 7.08 10.03
CA HIS A 11 22.91 7.05 8.57
C HIS A 11 21.54 7.20 7.89
N ILE A 12 20.49 6.56 8.44
CA ILE A 12 19.12 6.72 7.94
C ILE A 12 18.64 8.15 8.12
N LYS A 13 18.91 8.79 9.27
CA LYS A 13 18.50 10.17 9.53
C LYS A 13 19.18 11.14 8.58
N GLU A 14 20.49 10.98 8.36
CA GLU A 14 21.28 11.83 7.44
C GLU A 14 20.79 11.75 5.99
N GLN A 15 20.30 10.59 5.56
CA GLN A 15 19.77 10.39 4.20
C GLN A 15 18.28 10.76 4.08
N ALA A 16 17.58 10.91 5.21
CA ALA A 16 16.15 11.20 5.25
C ALA A 16 15.88 12.69 5.10
N ASP A 17 15.97 13.20 3.86
CA ASP A 17 15.60 14.60 3.56
C ASP A 17 14.16 14.89 3.99
N ILE A 18 14.02 15.73 5.01
CA ILE A 18 12.73 16.01 5.65
C ILE A 18 11.74 16.66 4.67
N VAL A 19 12.21 17.49 3.75
CA VAL A 19 11.34 18.18 2.78
C VAL A 19 10.77 17.18 1.79
N SER A 20 11.61 16.35 1.19
CA SER A 20 11.22 15.31 0.24
C SER A 20 10.21 14.36 0.87
N ILE A 21 10.51 13.86 2.07
CA ILE A 21 9.64 12.90 2.75
C ILE A 21 8.28 13.53 3.11
N ILE A 22 8.26 14.74 3.64
CA ILE A 22 7.00 15.42 3.99
C ILE A 22 6.20 15.82 2.74
N SER A 23 6.88 16.19 1.65
CA SER A 23 6.23 16.61 0.39
C SER A 23 5.42 15.49 -0.27
N GLU A 24 5.67 14.23 0.08
CA GLU A 24 4.82 13.10 -0.36
C GLU A 24 3.46 13.07 0.33
N TYR A 25 3.31 13.78 1.46
CA TYR A 25 2.09 13.78 2.27
C TYR A 25 1.28 15.06 2.16
N ILE A 26 1.95 16.19 1.94
CA ILE A 26 1.35 17.52 1.89
C ILE A 26 2.02 18.35 0.81
N ASP A 27 1.23 19.19 0.14
CA ASP A 27 1.77 20.16 -0.80
C ASP A 27 2.55 21.25 -0.04
N LEU A 28 3.87 21.20 -0.16
CA LEU A 28 4.78 22.20 0.40
C LEU A 28 5.14 23.25 -0.67
N LYS A 29 5.05 24.53 -0.28
CA LYS A 29 5.49 25.66 -1.09
C LYS A 29 6.67 26.34 -0.43
N LYS A 30 7.71 26.63 -1.22
CA LYS A 30 8.90 27.33 -0.73
C LYS A 30 8.54 28.77 -0.30
N ALA A 31 9.02 29.18 0.86
CA ALA A 31 8.87 30.52 1.41
C ALA A 31 10.16 30.93 2.14
N GLY A 32 10.96 31.75 1.47
CA GLY A 32 12.31 32.07 1.94
C GLY A 32 13.19 30.82 2.00
N SER A 33 13.79 30.57 3.18
CA SER A 33 14.61 29.39 3.46
C SER A 33 13.82 28.16 3.91
N ASN A 34 12.51 28.30 4.17
CA ASN A 34 11.65 27.24 4.67
C ASN A 34 10.60 26.85 3.62
N TYR A 35 9.80 25.84 3.94
CA TYR A 35 8.65 25.41 3.18
C TYR A 35 7.39 25.50 4.04
N LEU A 36 6.27 25.94 3.46
CA LEU A 36 4.98 26.03 4.12
C LEU A 36 3.92 25.16 3.45
N GLY A 37 3.03 24.59 4.25
CA GLY A 37 1.86 23.83 3.81
C GLY A 37 0.73 23.86 4.84
N LEU A 38 -0.40 23.25 4.48
CA LEU A 38 -1.45 22.96 5.44
C LEU A 38 -1.02 21.81 6.35
N CYS A 39 -1.27 21.94 7.65
CA CYS A 39 -0.89 20.94 8.62
C CYS A 39 -1.66 19.63 8.40
N PRO A 40 -0.97 18.48 8.34
CA PRO A 40 -1.64 17.20 8.19
C PRO A 40 -2.27 16.69 9.51
N PHE A 41 -2.00 17.36 10.64
CA PHE A 41 -2.39 16.89 11.98
C PHE A 41 -3.62 17.61 12.56
N HIS A 42 -4.06 18.71 11.97
CA HIS A 42 -5.29 19.40 12.34
C HIS A 42 -5.94 20.01 11.10
N ASN A 43 -7.18 20.50 11.24
CA ASN A 43 -7.91 21.06 10.10
C ASN A 43 -7.78 22.58 10.08
N GLU A 44 -7.21 23.14 9.02
CA GLU A 44 -7.01 24.58 8.85
C GLU A 44 -7.19 25.00 7.39
N LYS A 45 -7.42 26.31 7.16
CA LYS A 45 -7.53 26.91 5.81
C LYS A 45 -6.31 27.72 5.41
N THR A 46 -5.53 28.17 6.39
CA THR A 46 -4.32 28.97 6.21
C THR A 46 -3.10 28.13 6.53
N PRO A 47 -2.06 28.07 5.68
CA PRO A 47 -0.86 27.30 5.96
C PRO A 47 -0.18 27.73 7.27
N SER A 48 -0.08 26.83 8.25
CA SER A 48 0.69 27.05 9.48
C SER A 48 1.82 26.05 9.67
N PHE A 49 1.89 25.02 8.82
CA PHE A 49 2.91 23.98 8.87
C PHE A 49 4.18 24.43 8.16
N THR A 50 5.27 24.60 8.90
CA THR A 50 6.57 25.02 8.38
C THR A 50 7.57 23.88 8.46
N VAL A 51 8.29 23.62 7.38
CA VAL A 51 9.43 22.71 7.33
C VAL A 51 10.71 23.52 7.12
N SER A 52 11.69 23.32 7.99
CA SER A 52 12.99 23.99 7.93
C SER A 52 14.06 22.99 7.52
N PRO A 53 14.56 23.04 6.26
CA PRO A 53 15.56 22.10 5.78
C PRO A 53 16.88 22.23 6.55
N SER A 54 17.31 23.46 6.84
CA SER A 54 18.57 23.72 7.54
C SER A 54 18.59 23.26 9.00
N LYS A 55 17.42 23.11 9.61
CA LYS A 55 17.27 22.63 10.98
C LYS A 55 16.79 21.18 11.04
N GLU A 56 16.48 20.57 9.90
CA GLU A 56 15.91 19.22 9.77
C GLU A 56 14.67 18.97 10.64
N ILE A 57 13.83 20.00 10.82
CA ILE A 57 12.61 19.93 11.65
C ILE A 57 11.41 20.49 10.92
N PHE A 58 10.22 20.07 11.38
CA PHE A 58 8.96 20.73 11.10
C PHE A 58 8.39 21.35 12.38
N HIS A 59 7.57 22.37 12.21
CA HIS A 59 6.74 22.93 13.27
C HIS A 59 5.46 23.53 12.69
N CYS A 60 4.33 23.25 13.32
CA CYS A 60 3.03 23.80 12.99
C CYS A 60 2.68 24.90 13.98
N PHE A 61 2.61 26.14 13.50
CA PHE A 61 2.27 27.31 14.34
C PHE A 61 0.79 27.37 14.73
N GLY A 62 -0.08 26.55 14.12
CA GLY A 62 -1.50 26.45 14.47
C GLY A 62 -1.80 25.50 15.64
N CYS A 63 -1.18 24.32 15.66
CA CYS A 63 -1.46 23.29 16.68
C CYS A 63 -0.26 22.95 17.59
N GLY A 64 0.91 23.55 17.38
CA GLY A 64 2.12 23.34 18.18
C GLY A 64 2.87 22.04 17.88
N GLU A 65 2.37 21.20 16.98
CA GLU A 65 3.06 19.98 16.57
C GLU A 65 4.40 20.29 15.91
N GLY A 66 5.46 19.64 16.36
CA GLY A 66 6.80 19.81 15.81
C GLY A 66 7.69 18.61 16.12
N GLY A 67 8.80 18.53 15.38
CA GLY A 67 9.77 17.45 15.52
C GLY A 67 10.57 17.24 14.25
N ASP A 68 11.27 16.12 14.18
CA ASP A 68 12.02 15.69 13.01
C ASP A 68 11.16 14.84 12.06
N VAL A 69 11.78 14.35 10.98
CA VAL A 69 11.13 13.47 9.99
C VAL A 69 10.60 12.18 10.61
N ILE A 70 11.26 11.66 11.66
CA ILE A 70 10.82 10.46 12.36
C ILE A 70 9.55 10.75 13.15
N SER A 71 9.53 11.84 13.92
CA SER A 71 8.38 12.27 14.70
C SER A 71 7.17 12.51 13.80
N PHE A 72 7.40 13.12 12.62
CA PHE A 72 6.38 13.31 11.60
C PHE A 72 5.78 11.96 11.15
N LEU A 73 6.61 11.01 10.75
CA LEU A 73 6.17 9.71 10.24
C LEU A 73 5.52 8.85 11.31
N MET A 74 6.06 8.83 12.53
CA MET A 74 5.46 8.14 13.67
C MET A 74 4.01 8.60 13.86
N LYS A 75 3.78 9.92 13.83
CA LYS A 75 2.45 10.49 13.99
C LYS A 75 1.56 10.26 12.76
N LYS A 76 2.11 10.46 11.56
CA LYS A 76 1.37 10.41 10.29
C LYS A 76 0.94 8.98 9.94
N GLU A 77 1.81 8.02 10.17
CA GLU A 77 1.67 6.59 9.80
C GLU A 77 1.32 5.68 10.99
N GLY A 78 1.26 6.22 12.22
CA GLY A 78 0.98 5.43 13.43
C GLY A 78 2.04 4.38 13.74
N LEU A 79 3.30 4.64 13.36
CA LEU A 79 4.42 3.71 13.52
C LEU A 79 5.13 3.94 14.86
N SER A 80 5.62 2.87 15.48
CA SER A 80 6.58 2.99 16.58
C SER A 80 7.94 3.50 16.06
N TYR A 81 8.81 3.97 16.96
CA TYR A 81 10.15 4.43 16.56
C TYR A 81 10.94 3.38 15.76
N PRO A 82 11.08 2.11 16.21
CA PRO A 82 11.79 1.09 15.43
C PRO A 82 11.12 0.71 14.12
N GLU A 83 9.80 0.90 14.00
CA GLU A 83 9.08 0.68 12.74
C GLU A 83 9.31 1.84 11.77
N THR A 84 9.37 3.07 12.28
CA THR A 84 9.65 4.28 11.51
C THR A 84 11.06 4.28 10.96
N ILE A 85 12.06 3.89 11.76
CA ILE A 85 13.43 3.70 11.28
C ILE A 85 13.46 2.66 10.15
N ARG A 86 12.76 1.52 10.30
CA ARG A 86 12.69 0.51 9.24
C ARG A 86 11.92 0.98 8.01
N PHE A 87 10.88 1.79 8.18
CA PHE A 87 10.12 2.39 7.08
C PHE A 87 10.99 3.36 6.29
N LEU A 88 11.73 4.24 6.97
CA LEU A 88 12.70 5.14 6.36
C LEU A 88 13.81 4.37 5.65
N ALA A 89 14.35 3.33 6.28
CA ALA A 89 15.39 2.50 5.66
C ALA A 89 14.91 1.81 4.38
N ASP A 90 13.75 1.16 4.40
CA ASP A 90 13.17 0.55 3.19
C ASP A 90 12.99 1.61 2.09
N LYS A 91 12.47 2.78 2.44
CA LYS A 91 12.21 3.89 1.52
C LYS A 91 13.49 4.45 0.89
N LEU A 92 14.55 4.57 1.69
CA LEU A 92 15.88 5.01 1.24
C LEU A 92 16.71 3.87 0.63
N GLY A 93 16.19 2.64 0.63
CA GLY A 93 16.92 1.45 0.21
C GLY A 93 18.09 1.05 1.11
N ILE A 94 18.17 1.59 2.33
CA ILE A 94 19.20 1.30 3.32
C ILE A 94 18.91 -0.04 3.98
N TYR A 95 19.91 -0.92 4.01
CA TYR A 95 19.80 -2.19 4.71
C TYR A 95 20.02 -2.00 6.20
N ILE A 96 19.07 -2.48 7.02
CA ILE A 96 19.25 -2.57 8.46
C ILE A 96 19.66 -3.99 8.81
N GLU A 97 20.90 -4.16 9.26
CA GLU A 97 21.33 -5.40 9.90
C GLU A 97 20.46 -5.64 11.13
N ASN A 98 19.73 -6.75 11.08
CA ASN A 98 18.92 -7.24 12.18
C ASN A 98 19.42 -8.66 12.44
N LYS A 99 19.63 -9.06 13.70
CA LYS A 99 20.07 -10.44 14.02
C LYS A 99 19.18 -11.53 13.41
N ASP A 100 17.96 -11.18 12.99
CA ASP A 100 16.94 -12.06 12.39
C ASP A 100 16.75 -11.86 10.87
N MET A 101 17.49 -10.96 10.21
CA MET A 101 17.42 -10.77 8.75
C MET A 101 18.76 -11.11 8.10
N ASP A 102 18.73 -12.17 7.34
CA ASP A 102 19.74 -12.55 6.35
C ASP A 102 19.72 -11.53 5.19
N PRO A 103 20.87 -10.92 4.80
CA PRO A 103 20.96 -9.99 3.68
C PRO A 103 20.38 -10.54 2.37
N ASP A 104 20.56 -11.83 2.10
CA ASP A 104 20.02 -12.46 0.90
C ASP A 104 18.50 -12.56 0.95
N LYS A 105 17.95 -12.83 2.14
CA LYS A 105 16.51 -12.80 2.39
C LYS A 105 15.92 -11.40 2.20
N TYR A 106 16.63 -10.34 2.59
CA TYR A 106 16.20 -8.96 2.36
C TYR A 106 16.23 -8.60 0.88
N LYS A 107 17.35 -8.85 0.18
CA LYS A 107 17.47 -8.65 -1.27
C LYS A 107 16.37 -9.39 -2.02
N ARG A 108 16.11 -10.65 -1.64
CA ARG A 108 15.03 -11.45 -2.20
C ARG A 108 13.66 -10.80 -2.00
N ARG A 109 13.33 -10.37 -0.77
CA ARG A 109 12.06 -9.69 -0.49
C ARG A 109 11.90 -8.40 -1.31
N LYS A 110 12.96 -7.60 -1.43
CA LYS A 110 12.97 -6.36 -2.23
C LYS A 110 12.68 -6.65 -3.70
N LEU A 111 13.35 -7.65 -4.29
CA LEU A 111 13.10 -8.10 -5.67
C LEU A 111 11.63 -8.51 -5.86
N LEU A 112 11.08 -9.33 -4.95
CA LEU A 112 9.69 -9.77 -5.04
C LEU A 112 8.69 -8.60 -4.96
N MET A 113 8.97 -7.60 -4.14
CA MET A 113 8.16 -6.37 -4.06
C MET A 113 8.26 -5.51 -5.32
N GLU A 114 9.46 -5.43 -5.92
CA GLU A 114 9.70 -4.73 -7.18
C GLU A 114 8.89 -5.35 -8.32
N ILE A 115 8.94 -6.68 -8.46
CA ILE A 115 8.16 -7.43 -9.46
C ILE A 115 6.66 -7.15 -9.31
N ASN A 116 6.13 -7.22 -8.09
CA ASN A 116 4.74 -6.89 -7.83
C ASN A 116 4.42 -5.43 -8.15
N ASN A 117 5.33 -4.49 -7.87
CA ASN A 117 5.12 -3.09 -8.22
C ASN A 117 5.02 -2.89 -9.74
N ASP A 118 5.86 -3.56 -10.52
CA ASP A 118 5.76 -3.57 -11.97
C ASP A 118 4.45 -4.21 -12.47
N ALA A 119 3.99 -5.27 -11.80
CA ALA A 119 2.73 -5.93 -12.14
C ALA A 119 1.55 -4.98 -11.90
N ARG A 120 1.58 -4.24 -10.78
CA ARG A 120 0.60 -3.19 -10.48
C ARG A 120 0.60 -2.14 -11.58
N LEU A 121 1.76 -1.65 -12.02
CA LEU A 121 1.85 -0.65 -13.08
C LEU A 121 1.29 -1.17 -14.42
N PHE A 122 1.63 -2.40 -14.79
CA PHE A 122 1.08 -3.07 -15.97
C PHE A 122 -0.45 -3.14 -15.92
N PHE A 123 -1.01 -3.66 -14.83
CA PHE A 123 -2.47 -3.76 -14.68
C PHE A 123 -3.15 -2.38 -14.64
N TYR A 124 -2.54 -1.39 -13.98
CA TYR A 124 -3.06 -0.04 -13.93
C TYR A 124 -3.11 0.59 -15.33
N GLN A 125 -2.04 0.45 -16.12
CA GLN A 125 -2.01 0.90 -17.51
C GLN A 125 -3.10 0.24 -18.35
N ASN A 126 -3.25 -1.08 -18.24
CA ASN A 126 -4.31 -1.81 -18.93
C ASN A 126 -5.72 -1.31 -18.58
N LEU A 127 -5.97 -0.95 -17.31
CA LEU A 127 -7.24 -0.35 -16.91
C LEU A 127 -7.46 1.02 -17.56
N LEU A 128 -6.41 1.84 -17.61
CA LEU A 128 -6.47 3.18 -18.19
C LEU A 128 -6.63 3.17 -19.72
N THR A 129 -6.24 2.11 -20.41
CA THR A 129 -6.32 2.01 -21.88
C THR A 129 -7.45 1.12 -22.39
N ASN A 130 -8.04 0.27 -21.54
CA ASN A 130 -9.10 -0.65 -21.95
C ASN A 130 -10.50 -0.14 -21.58
N GLN A 131 -11.46 -0.30 -22.50
CA GLN A 131 -12.83 0.17 -22.31
C GLN A 131 -13.67 -0.76 -21.42
N ILE A 132 -13.42 -2.07 -21.43
CA ILE A 132 -14.15 -3.08 -20.66
C ILE A 132 -14.15 -2.77 -19.14
N PRO A 133 -12.98 -2.61 -18.47
CA PRO A 133 -12.96 -2.29 -17.04
C PRO A 133 -13.56 -0.91 -16.76
N LYS A 134 -13.40 0.08 -17.66
CA LYS A 134 -13.96 1.43 -17.49
C LYS A 134 -15.48 1.42 -17.50
N GLU A 135 -16.10 0.71 -18.45
CA GLU A 135 -17.56 0.59 -18.52
C GLU A 135 -18.11 -0.14 -17.31
N TYR A 136 -17.43 -1.19 -16.88
CA TYR A 136 -17.77 -1.92 -15.68
C TYR A 136 -17.74 -1.02 -14.43
N LEU A 137 -16.66 -0.26 -14.23
CA LEU A 137 -16.51 0.67 -13.10
C LEU A 137 -17.51 1.82 -13.17
N LYS A 138 -17.79 2.35 -14.37
CA LYS A 138 -18.82 3.37 -14.59
C LYS A 138 -20.21 2.88 -14.18
N LYS A 139 -20.58 1.64 -14.54
CA LYS A 139 -21.85 1.01 -14.12
C LYS A 139 -21.93 0.83 -12.60
N ARG A 140 -20.79 0.73 -11.91
CA ARG A 140 -20.68 0.67 -10.45
C ARG A 140 -20.54 2.04 -9.79
N SER A 141 -20.59 3.12 -10.57
CA SER A 141 -20.37 4.49 -10.11
C SER A 141 -19.01 4.72 -9.44
N ILE A 142 -17.99 3.93 -9.79
CA ILE A 142 -16.64 4.07 -9.25
C ILE A 142 -15.87 5.06 -10.12
N ASP A 143 -15.41 6.14 -9.50
CA ASP A 143 -14.74 7.24 -10.19
C ASP A 143 -13.21 7.06 -10.29
N LYS A 144 -12.56 8.03 -10.95
CA LYS A 144 -11.10 8.06 -11.11
C LYS A 144 -10.38 8.24 -9.77
N LYS A 145 -10.99 8.92 -8.80
CA LYS A 145 -10.40 9.10 -7.46
C LYS A 145 -10.23 7.75 -6.77
N CYS A 146 -11.24 6.89 -6.84
CA CYS A 146 -11.17 5.53 -6.31
C CYS A 146 -10.13 4.68 -7.05
N ILE A 147 -10.13 4.74 -8.39
CA ILE A 147 -9.14 4.02 -9.22
C ILE A 147 -7.72 4.37 -8.80
N ASN A 148 -7.44 5.66 -8.60
CA ASN A 148 -6.11 6.13 -8.22
C ASN A 148 -5.78 5.79 -6.74
N HIS A 149 -6.73 6.01 -5.82
CA HIS A 149 -6.51 5.77 -4.38
C HIS A 149 -6.19 4.32 -4.07
N PHE A 150 -6.85 3.38 -4.77
CA PHE A 150 -6.63 1.94 -4.59
C PHE A 150 -5.70 1.32 -5.64
N PHE A 151 -5.19 2.12 -6.60
CA PHE A 151 -4.43 1.65 -7.75
C PHE A 151 -5.10 0.47 -8.48
N LEU A 152 -6.41 0.56 -8.72
CA LEU A 152 -7.15 -0.49 -9.40
C LEU A 152 -6.51 -0.76 -10.78
N GLY A 153 -6.46 -2.03 -11.17
CA GLY A 153 -5.89 -2.46 -12.44
C GLY A 153 -6.81 -3.38 -13.21
N TYR A 154 -6.37 -3.80 -14.39
CA TYR A 154 -7.09 -4.75 -15.23
C TYR A 154 -6.11 -5.77 -15.82
N ALA A 155 -6.42 -7.05 -15.63
CA ALA A 155 -5.80 -8.13 -16.38
C ALA A 155 -6.64 -8.38 -17.63
N ASP A 156 -6.02 -8.25 -18.79
CA ASP A 156 -6.68 -8.43 -20.07
C ASP A 156 -7.11 -9.88 -20.31
N ASN A 157 -7.83 -10.12 -21.39
CA ASN A 157 -8.22 -11.47 -21.80
C ASN A 157 -7.13 -12.12 -22.67
N SER A 158 -5.86 -11.99 -22.26
CA SER A 158 -4.74 -12.71 -22.86
C SER A 158 -4.30 -13.85 -21.96
N TRP A 159 -3.67 -14.87 -22.54
CA TRP A 159 -3.12 -15.99 -21.79
C TRP A 159 -1.78 -15.68 -21.13
N ASP A 160 -1.00 -14.73 -21.64
CA ASP A 160 0.40 -14.56 -21.28
C ASP A 160 0.90 -13.09 -21.43
N SER A 161 0.00 -12.11 -21.42
CA SER A 161 0.38 -10.69 -21.63
C SER A 161 1.28 -10.19 -20.50
N LEU A 162 0.97 -10.52 -19.24
CA LEU A 162 1.80 -10.20 -18.10
C LEU A 162 3.10 -11.00 -18.11
N TYR A 163 3.04 -12.30 -18.38
CA TYR A 163 4.25 -13.13 -18.47
C TYR A 163 5.23 -12.57 -19.51
N ASN A 164 4.76 -12.21 -20.69
CA ASN A 164 5.59 -11.64 -21.75
C ASN A 164 6.17 -10.28 -21.35
N TYR A 165 5.35 -9.40 -20.76
CA TYR A 165 5.81 -8.10 -20.24
C TYR A 165 6.92 -8.27 -19.18
N MET A 166 6.71 -9.15 -18.21
CA MET A 166 7.67 -9.41 -17.13
C MET A 166 8.95 -10.08 -17.62
N SER A 167 8.83 -11.01 -18.57
CA SER A 167 9.99 -11.67 -19.19
C SER A 167 10.86 -10.65 -19.94
N GLN A 168 10.24 -9.68 -20.62
CA GLN A 168 10.97 -8.59 -21.28
C GLN A 168 11.71 -7.68 -20.30
N LYS A 169 11.22 -7.53 -19.06
CA LYS A 169 11.94 -6.84 -17.98
C LYS A 169 13.08 -7.66 -17.36
N GLY A 170 13.25 -8.92 -17.78
CA GLY A 170 14.31 -9.81 -17.31
C GLY A 170 13.99 -10.55 -16.02
N TYR A 171 12.73 -10.54 -15.56
CA TYR A 171 12.34 -11.30 -14.38
C TYR A 171 12.26 -12.80 -14.66
N LYS A 172 12.67 -13.59 -13.66
CA LYS A 172 12.69 -15.05 -13.73
C LYS A 172 11.29 -15.63 -13.55
N ALA A 173 10.94 -16.64 -14.34
CA ALA A 173 9.63 -17.30 -14.27
C ALA A 173 9.36 -17.89 -12.87
N GLU A 174 10.39 -18.37 -12.19
CA GLU A 174 10.31 -18.90 -10.81
C GLU A 174 9.78 -17.85 -9.83
N ASP A 175 10.20 -16.60 -9.99
CA ASP A 175 9.79 -15.49 -9.10
C ASP A 175 8.33 -15.10 -9.37
N LEU A 176 7.93 -15.10 -10.66
CA LEU A 176 6.55 -14.85 -11.08
C LEU A 176 5.59 -15.94 -10.58
N LEU A 177 6.04 -17.20 -10.59
CA LEU A 177 5.29 -18.35 -10.04
C LEU A 177 5.14 -18.23 -8.52
N GLU A 178 6.22 -17.87 -7.81
CA GLU A 178 6.20 -17.68 -6.36
C GLU A 178 5.20 -16.59 -5.94
N LEU A 179 5.17 -15.48 -6.69
CA LEU A 179 4.22 -14.38 -6.47
C LEU A 179 2.79 -14.73 -6.91
N GLY A 180 2.59 -15.87 -7.57
CA GLY A 180 1.31 -16.29 -8.13
C GLY A 180 0.82 -15.40 -9.26
N LEU A 181 1.71 -14.65 -9.92
CA LEU A 181 1.38 -13.82 -11.09
C LEU A 181 1.12 -14.68 -12.33
N ILE A 182 1.81 -15.81 -12.43
CA ILE A 182 1.67 -16.80 -13.50
C ILE A 182 1.44 -18.21 -12.93
N GLN A 183 1.02 -19.13 -13.80
CA GLN A 183 0.90 -20.55 -13.56
C GLN A 183 1.61 -21.34 -14.66
N LYS A 184 1.95 -22.59 -14.38
CA LYS A 184 2.55 -23.52 -15.34
C LYS A 184 1.53 -24.57 -15.76
N SER A 185 1.35 -24.77 -17.06
CA SER A 185 0.49 -25.81 -17.61
C SER A 185 1.15 -27.20 -17.49
N LYS A 186 0.36 -28.27 -17.66
CA LYS A 186 0.90 -29.64 -17.72
C LYS A 186 1.91 -29.83 -18.86
N LYS A 187 1.83 -29.04 -19.92
CA LYS A 187 2.75 -29.05 -21.07
C LYS A 187 4.01 -28.20 -20.84
N GLY A 188 4.15 -27.59 -19.67
CA GLY A 188 5.30 -26.76 -19.31
C GLY A 188 5.21 -25.30 -19.75
N THR A 189 4.15 -24.89 -20.45
CA THR A 189 3.93 -23.49 -20.85
C THR A 189 3.46 -22.63 -19.69
N TYR A 190 3.95 -21.39 -19.60
CA TYR A 190 3.51 -20.42 -18.62
C TYR A 190 2.31 -19.62 -19.12
N TYR A 191 1.43 -19.23 -18.20
CA TYR A 191 0.25 -18.41 -18.48
C TYR A 191 -0.14 -17.58 -17.26
N ASP A 192 -0.79 -16.43 -17.49
CA ASP A 192 -1.14 -15.47 -16.46
C ASP A 192 -2.19 -16.03 -15.50
N THR A 193 -2.02 -15.79 -14.20
CA THR A 193 -3.01 -16.21 -13.19
C THR A 193 -4.31 -15.43 -13.33
N PHE A 194 -4.19 -14.11 -13.50
CA PHE A 194 -5.32 -13.21 -13.64
C PHE A 194 -5.58 -12.95 -15.12
N ARG A 195 -6.81 -13.20 -15.57
CA ARG A 195 -7.25 -12.94 -16.96
C ARG A 195 -8.69 -12.44 -16.93
N ASN A 196 -8.98 -11.41 -17.73
CA ASN A 196 -10.29 -10.77 -17.82
C ASN A 196 -10.86 -10.35 -16.44
N ARG A 197 -10.01 -9.74 -15.62
CA ARG A 197 -10.31 -9.44 -14.21
C ARG A 197 -9.95 -8.00 -13.85
N LEU A 198 -10.85 -7.35 -13.11
CA LEU A 198 -10.50 -6.17 -12.35
C LEU A 198 -9.56 -6.56 -11.21
N ILE A 199 -8.44 -5.86 -11.10
CA ILE A 199 -7.35 -6.17 -10.18
C ILE A 199 -7.36 -5.20 -9.00
N PHE A 200 -7.18 -5.75 -7.81
CA PHE A 200 -7.12 -5.04 -6.54
C PHE A 200 -5.74 -5.30 -5.93
N PRO A 201 -4.78 -4.35 -6.03
CA PRO A 201 -3.52 -4.49 -5.33
C PRO A 201 -3.72 -4.54 -3.81
N ILE A 202 -3.05 -5.49 -3.17
CA ILE A 202 -3.00 -5.61 -1.71
C ILE A 202 -1.65 -5.04 -1.28
N ILE A 203 -1.69 -3.94 -0.54
CA ILE A 203 -0.50 -3.23 -0.11
C ILE A 203 -0.32 -3.28 1.40
N ASP A 204 0.92 -3.23 1.86
CA ASP A 204 1.21 -3.08 3.29
C ASP A 204 1.10 -1.61 3.75
N ILE A 205 1.33 -1.40 5.05
CA ILE A 205 1.38 -0.05 5.65
C ILE A 205 2.53 0.80 5.10
N ARG A 206 3.53 0.18 4.47
CA ARG A 206 4.67 0.85 3.83
C ARG A 206 4.44 1.12 2.35
N LYS A 207 3.22 0.87 1.85
CA LYS A 207 2.82 1.02 0.44
C LYS A 207 3.49 0.03 -0.53
N ASN A 208 4.15 -1.01 -0.02
CA ASN A 208 4.65 -2.10 -0.88
C ASN A 208 3.50 -2.95 -1.37
N VAL A 209 3.52 -3.32 -2.66
CA VAL A 209 2.54 -4.24 -3.25
C VAL A 209 2.90 -5.67 -2.89
N LEU A 210 2.09 -6.31 -2.06
CA LEU A 210 2.34 -7.66 -1.57
C LEU A 210 1.72 -8.74 -2.45
N ALA A 211 0.52 -8.46 -2.99
CA ALA A 211 -0.29 -9.44 -3.70
C ALA A 211 -1.43 -8.75 -4.47
N PHE A 212 -2.25 -9.55 -5.15
CA PHE A 212 -3.40 -9.09 -5.91
C PHE A 212 -4.65 -9.91 -5.62
N GLY A 213 -5.78 -9.22 -5.54
CA GLY A 213 -7.11 -9.79 -5.74
C GLY A 213 -7.57 -9.56 -7.18
N GLY A 214 -8.40 -10.45 -7.71
CA GLY A 214 -8.91 -10.37 -9.08
C GLY A 214 -10.38 -10.74 -9.16
N ARG A 215 -11.23 -9.82 -9.63
CA ARG A 215 -12.66 -10.06 -9.83
C ARG A 215 -12.98 -10.18 -11.30
N THR A 216 -13.68 -11.24 -11.68
CA THR A 216 -14.15 -11.42 -13.06
C THR A 216 -15.08 -10.28 -13.49
N LEU A 217 -14.92 -9.85 -14.74
CA LEU A 217 -15.85 -8.90 -15.38
C LEU A 217 -16.93 -9.59 -16.22
N VAL A 218 -16.79 -10.91 -16.41
CA VAL A 218 -17.72 -11.77 -17.14
C VAL A 218 -18.26 -12.86 -16.21
N ASP A 219 -19.26 -13.59 -16.67
CA ASP A 219 -19.72 -14.77 -15.94
C ASP A 219 -18.61 -15.84 -15.94
N ASP A 220 -18.08 -16.14 -14.76
CA ASP A 220 -16.97 -17.07 -14.53
C ASP A 220 -17.24 -17.82 -13.21
N ARG A 221 -16.82 -19.08 -13.14
CA ARG A 221 -17.06 -19.98 -12.00
C ARG A 221 -16.51 -19.41 -10.69
N ALA A 222 -15.41 -18.68 -10.75
CA ALA A 222 -14.79 -18.02 -9.59
C ALA A 222 -14.94 -16.50 -9.68
N LYS A 223 -15.94 -15.95 -8.98
CA LYS A 223 -16.21 -14.50 -8.94
C LYS A 223 -14.99 -13.69 -8.51
N TYR A 224 -14.25 -14.18 -7.52
CA TYR A 224 -12.98 -13.63 -7.04
C TYR A 224 -11.89 -14.70 -6.97
N ILE A 225 -10.67 -14.30 -7.28
CA ILE A 225 -9.45 -15.06 -7.02
C ILE A 225 -8.43 -14.15 -6.31
N ASN A 226 -7.54 -14.74 -5.53
CA ASN A 226 -6.48 -14.01 -4.83
C ASN A 226 -5.13 -14.69 -5.12
N SER A 227 -4.05 -13.91 -5.08
CA SER A 227 -2.70 -14.47 -5.00
C SER A 227 -2.60 -15.48 -3.85
N LYS A 228 -1.78 -16.52 -4.06
CA LYS A 228 -1.42 -17.48 -3.02
C LYS A 228 -0.49 -16.82 -1.99
N GLU A 229 -0.31 -17.49 -0.86
CA GLU A 229 0.72 -17.12 0.12
C GLU A 229 2.11 -17.11 -0.56
N SER A 230 2.95 -16.15 -0.18
CA SER A 230 4.32 -16.02 -0.66
C SER A 230 5.24 -15.54 0.45
N GLN A 231 6.54 -15.40 0.18
CA GLN A 231 7.49 -14.86 1.16
C GLN A 231 7.15 -13.42 1.59
N ILE A 232 6.47 -12.65 0.74
CA ILE A 232 6.10 -11.25 1.02
C ILE A 232 4.62 -11.06 1.36
N TYR A 233 3.76 -12.04 1.09
CA TYR A 233 2.33 -11.94 1.33
C TYR A 233 1.80 -13.06 2.22
N HIS A 234 1.22 -12.64 3.34
CA HIS A 234 0.45 -13.49 4.23
C HIS A 234 -0.95 -12.95 4.43
N LYS A 235 -1.96 -13.65 3.92
CA LYS A 235 -3.38 -13.26 3.99
C LYS A 235 -3.81 -13.00 5.43
N ARG A 236 -3.40 -13.87 6.36
CA ARG A 236 -3.72 -13.75 7.79
C ARG A 236 -3.11 -12.53 8.48
N LYS A 237 -2.13 -11.84 7.89
CA LYS A 237 -1.44 -10.69 8.51
C LYS A 237 -1.79 -9.36 7.86
N ASN A 238 -2.55 -9.38 6.78
CA ASN A 238 -2.85 -8.21 5.97
C ASN A 238 -4.36 -8.02 5.83
N VAL A 239 -4.78 -6.78 5.65
CA VAL A 239 -6.14 -6.38 5.33
C VAL A 239 -6.12 -5.60 4.03
N TYR A 240 -7.23 -5.58 3.31
CA TYR A 240 -7.41 -4.63 2.22
C TYR A 240 -7.82 -3.27 2.76
N GLY A 241 -7.44 -2.19 2.07
CA GLY A 241 -7.77 -0.82 2.48
C GLY A 241 -6.77 -0.21 3.44
N THR A 242 -5.54 -0.70 3.54
CA THR A 242 -4.45 -0.06 4.31
C THR A 242 -4.18 1.40 3.88
N ASN A 243 -4.58 1.79 2.66
CA ASN A 243 -4.64 3.19 2.23
C ASN A 243 -5.47 4.10 3.12
N ASN A 244 -6.46 3.54 3.82
CA ASN A 244 -7.39 4.26 4.68
C ASN A 244 -6.88 4.38 6.12
N PHE A 245 -5.75 3.77 6.48
CA PHE A 245 -5.24 3.74 7.86
C PHE A 245 -4.94 5.13 8.42
N HIS A 246 -4.49 6.06 7.58
CA HIS A 246 -4.31 7.45 7.97
C HIS A 246 -5.65 8.09 8.41
N ASN A 247 -6.72 7.86 7.65
CA ASN A 247 -8.05 8.37 7.97
C ASN A 247 -8.66 7.67 9.18
N ILE A 248 -8.42 6.37 9.35
CA ILE A 248 -8.84 5.60 10.53
C ILE A 248 -8.23 6.17 11.80
N SER A 249 -6.91 6.43 11.79
CA SER A 249 -6.22 7.06 12.92
C SER A 249 -6.78 8.46 13.22
N LYS A 250 -6.97 9.27 12.18
CA LYS A 250 -7.52 10.64 12.31
C LYS A 250 -8.96 10.68 12.83
N LYS A 251 -9.82 9.77 12.36
CA LYS A 251 -11.26 9.71 12.72
C LYS A 251 -11.53 8.82 13.93
N GLY A 252 -10.51 8.14 14.44
CA GLY A 252 -10.59 7.29 15.62
C GLY A 252 -11.38 5.99 15.44
N SER A 253 -11.83 5.63 14.23
CA SER A 253 -12.64 4.42 14.00
C SER A 253 -12.41 3.79 12.63
N ALA A 254 -12.64 2.48 12.54
CA ALA A 254 -12.59 1.70 11.30
C ALA A 254 -13.93 0.98 11.03
N MET A 255 -14.29 0.84 9.75
CA MET A 255 -15.37 -0.06 9.32
C MET A 255 -14.76 -1.32 8.71
N LEU A 256 -15.02 -2.48 9.31
CA LEU A 256 -14.62 -3.77 8.79
C LEU A 256 -15.74 -4.36 7.94
N VAL A 257 -15.48 -4.52 6.64
CA VAL A 257 -16.39 -5.10 5.66
C VAL A 257 -15.83 -6.39 5.07
N GLU A 258 -16.61 -7.09 4.25
CA GLU A 258 -16.23 -8.41 3.72
C GLU A 258 -15.25 -8.36 2.56
N GLY A 259 -15.44 -7.42 1.63
CA GLY A 259 -14.79 -7.48 0.33
C GLY A 259 -14.13 -6.19 -0.13
N TYR A 260 -13.29 -6.35 -1.15
CA TYR A 260 -12.62 -5.24 -1.85
C TYR A 260 -13.62 -4.19 -2.33
N MET A 261 -14.72 -4.66 -2.91
CA MET A 261 -15.73 -3.80 -3.52
C MET A 261 -16.49 -2.99 -2.49
N ASP A 262 -16.66 -3.51 -1.28
CA ASP A 262 -17.37 -2.81 -0.20
C ASP A 262 -16.51 -1.65 0.30
N VAL A 263 -15.22 -1.90 0.52
CA VAL A 263 -14.23 -0.85 0.84
C VAL A 263 -14.23 0.26 -0.22
N ILE A 264 -14.17 -0.11 -1.49
CA ILE A 264 -14.14 0.86 -2.59
C ILE A 264 -15.47 1.62 -2.70
N SER A 265 -16.60 0.92 -2.56
CA SER A 265 -17.94 1.52 -2.69
C SER A 265 -18.24 2.49 -1.54
N LEU A 266 -17.75 2.19 -0.33
CA LEU A 266 -17.81 3.07 0.83
C LEU A 266 -16.91 4.30 0.64
N TYR A 267 -15.66 4.09 0.21
CA TYR A 267 -14.75 5.20 -0.07
C TYR A 267 -15.31 6.15 -1.14
N ASN A 268 -15.90 5.60 -2.21
CA ASN A 268 -16.55 6.38 -3.27
C ASN A 268 -17.73 7.23 -2.75
N ARG A 269 -18.31 6.86 -1.60
CA ARG A 269 -19.38 7.60 -0.91
C ARG A 269 -18.85 8.50 0.23
N GLY A 270 -17.53 8.69 0.33
CA GLY A 270 -16.89 9.51 1.35
C GLY A 270 -16.62 8.81 2.68
N ILE A 271 -16.91 7.50 2.78
CA ILE A 271 -16.59 6.67 3.93
C ILE A 271 -15.20 6.08 3.72
N ASP A 272 -14.19 6.85 4.11
CA ASP A 272 -12.78 6.61 3.83
C ASP A 272 -12.03 5.87 4.97
N THR A 273 -12.77 5.20 5.87
CA THR A 273 -12.25 4.41 7.00
C THR A 273 -12.55 2.91 6.88
N ALA A 274 -13.05 2.48 5.72
CA ALA A 274 -13.39 1.09 5.45
C ALA A 274 -12.15 0.23 5.16
N ILE A 275 -12.12 -0.98 5.68
CA ILE A 275 -11.10 -2.01 5.47
C ILE A 275 -11.78 -3.37 5.34
N ALA A 276 -11.14 -4.32 4.65
CA ALA A 276 -11.69 -5.68 4.50
C ALA A 276 -10.71 -6.75 4.93
N SER A 277 -11.22 -7.81 5.56
CA SER A 277 -10.46 -9.04 5.75
C SER A 277 -10.18 -9.66 4.38
N LEU A 278 -8.97 -10.19 4.18
CA LEU A 278 -8.60 -10.83 2.91
C LEU A 278 -9.14 -12.27 2.79
N GLY A 279 -9.95 -12.72 3.76
CA GLY A 279 -10.56 -14.05 3.89
C GLY A 279 -11.86 -14.01 4.69
N THR A 280 -12.40 -15.20 5.00
CA THR A 280 -13.75 -15.38 5.55
C THR A 280 -13.93 -14.80 6.95
N ALA A 281 -12.90 -14.88 7.80
CA ALA A 281 -12.95 -14.33 9.16
C ALA A 281 -11.73 -13.46 9.41
N ILE A 282 -11.91 -12.43 10.24
CA ILE A 282 -10.80 -11.62 10.75
C ILE A 282 -9.88 -12.48 11.62
N THR A 283 -8.58 -12.32 11.47
CA THR A 283 -7.58 -13.03 12.27
C THR A 283 -7.10 -12.19 13.44
N GLN A 284 -6.48 -12.85 14.44
CA GLN A 284 -5.86 -12.15 15.55
C GLN A 284 -4.73 -11.22 15.08
N GLU A 285 -3.95 -11.60 14.06
CA GLU A 285 -2.89 -10.73 13.52
C GLU A 285 -3.43 -9.52 12.77
N GLN A 286 -4.53 -9.67 12.02
CA GLN A 286 -5.23 -8.53 11.41
C GLN A 286 -5.80 -7.60 12.49
N GLY A 287 -6.42 -8.15 13.53
CA GLY A 287 -6.89 -7.37 14.68
C GLY A 287 -5.75 -6.61 15.36
N ARG A 288 -4.59 -7.25 15.59
CA ARG A 288 -3.39 -6.58 16.13
C ARG A 288 -2.90 -5.46 15.21
N LEU A 289 -2.90 -5.66 13.88
CA LEU A 289 -2.53 -4.62 12.92
C LEU A 289 -3.47 -3.41 13.03
N ILE A 290 -4.79 -3.63 12.97
CA ILE A 290 -5.80 -2.57 13.03
C ILE A 290 -5.74 -1.83 14.38
N SER A 291 -5.52 -2.56 15.47
CA SER A 291 -5.52 -2.01 16.84
C SER A 291 -4.44 -0.96 17.12
N ARG A 292 -3.47 -0.80 16.20
CA ARG A 292 -2.45 0.26 16.22
C ARG A 292 -3.01 1.61 15.78
N TYR A 293 -4.09 1.60 15.00
CA TYR A 293 -4.69 2.78 14.37
C TYR A 293 -6.00 3.19 15.04
N THR A 294 -6.74 2.25 15.63
CA THR A 294 -7.98 2.54 16.35
C THR A 294 -8.32 1.42 17.34
N LYS A 295 -9.11 1.74 18.37
CA LYS A 295 -9.77 0.76 19.25
C LYS A 295 -11.25 0.55 18.91
N ASP A 296 -11.83 1.41 18.09
CA ASP A 296 -13.24 1.39 17.71
C ASP A 296 -13.40 0.81 16.31
N ILE A 297 -13.96 -0.40 16.24
CA ILE A 297 -14.15 -1.15 15.00
C ILE A 297 -15.63 -1.47 14.85
N TYR A 298 -16.24 -0.95 13.78
CA TYR A 298 -17.60 -1.27 13.38
C TYR A 298 -17.56 -2.42 12.38
N ILE A 299 -18.20 -3.55 12.69
CA ILE A 299 -18.28 -4.70 11.78
C ILE A 299 -19.56 -4.56 10.95
N VAL A 300 -19.40 -4.51 9.63
CA VAL A 300 -20.48 -4.29 8.66
C VAL A 300 -20.39 -5.40 7.60
N TYR A 301 -20.97 -6.55 7.91
CA TYR A 301 -21.07 -7.72 7.04
C TYR A 301 -22.44 -7.80 6.37
N ASP A 302 -22.54 -8.63 5.34
CA ASP A 302 -23.80 -8.90 4.66
C ASP A 302 -24.78 -9.55 5.67
N GLY A 303 -26.08 -9.30 5.47
CA GLY A 303 -27.13 -9.65 6.44
C GLY A 303 -27.67 -11.07 6.30
N ASP A 304 -26.85 -12.03 5.88
CA ASP A 304 -27.20 -13.43 5.59
C ASP A 304 -26.58 -14.47 6.54
#